data_AF-A0A942FLV7-F1
#
_entry.id   AF-A0A942FLV7-F1
#
_cell.length_a   1.000
_cell.length_b   1.000
_cell.length_c   1.000
_cell.angle_alpha   90.00
_cell.angle_beta   90.00
_cell.angle_gamma   90.00
#
_symmetry.space_group_name_H-M   'P 1'
#
loop_
_entity.id
_entity.type
_entity.pdbx_description
1 polymer ?
#
loop_
_entity_poly.entity_id
_entity_poly.type
_entity_poly.pdbx_seq_one_letter_code
_entity_poly.pdbx_strand_id
1 'polypeptide(L)'
;MIGSFHPQSVAGWSKSILAVDEETYDWLEWQAYSFAAAVLVPRVSLKQNFRNELKLLLPKIDFIRSKGLSVESSQDYIINAIATKLIEKYDVSADVLNKRISKELEKGYLSLE
;
A
#
# COMPACT_ATOMS: atom_id res chain seq x y z
N MET A 1 14.29 -22.84 -20.78
CA MET A 1 14.37 -21.71 -21.73
C MET A 1 13.02 -21.03 -21.76
N ILE A 2 12.90 -19.83 -21.21
CA ILE A 2 11.69 -19.03 -21.38
C ILE A 2 11.77 -18.49 -22.81
N GLY A 3 11.05 -19.11 -23.74
CA GLY A 3 10.93 -18.60 -25.11
C GLY A 3 10.39 -17.18 -25.07
N SER A 4 10.88 -16.31 -25.95
CA SER A 4 10.52 -14.88 -25.94
C SER A 4 9.00 -14.67 -25.91
N PHE A 5 8.48 -14.13 -24.81
CA PHE A 5 7.08 -13.75 -24.69
C PHE A 5 6.88 -12.40 -25.40
N HIS A 6 6.45 -12.43 -26.66
CA HIS A 6 6.14 -11.24 -27.47
C HIS A 6 4.83 -11.42 -28.23
N PRO A 7 3.67 -11.38 -27.54
CA PRO A 7 2.38 -11.43 -28.21
C PRO A 7 2.22 -10.24 -29.17
N GLN A 8 1.94 -10.54 -30.44
CA GLN A 8 1.78 -9.55 -31.53
C GLN A 8 0.36 -8.98 -31.63
N SER A 9 -0.56 -9.45 -30.78
CA SER A 9 -1.96 -9.02 -30.76
C SER A 9 -2.57 -9.22 -29.36
N VAL A 10 -3.68 -8.53 -29.10
CA VAL A 10 -4.46 -8.70 -27.86
C VAL A 10 -4.92 -10.14 -27.69
N ALA A 11 -5.38 -10.80 -28.76
CA ALA A 11 -5.77 -12.20 -28.73
C ALA A 11 -4.57 -13.13 -28.43
N GLY A 12 -3.40 -12.83 -28.97
CA GLY A 12 -2.16 -13.55 -28.66
C GLY A 12 -1.77 -13.39 -27.20
N TRP A 13 -1.85 -12.17 -26.66
CA TRP A 13 -1.59 -11.90 -25.25
C TRP A 13 -2.56 -12.66 -24.35
N SER A 14 -3.86 -12.59 -24.66
CA SER A 14 -4.92 -13.28 -23.90
C SER A 14 -4.72 -14.79 -23.88
N LYS A 15 -4.40 -15.40 -25.03
CA LYS A 15 -4.10 -16.84 -25.08
C LYS A 15 -2.88 -17.21 -24.26
N SER A 16 -1.84 -16.38 -24.28
CA SER A 16 -0.60 -16.67 -23.56
C SER A 16 -0.75 -16.50 -22.05
N ILE A 17 -1.50 -15.49 -21.58
CA ILE A 17 -1.72 -15.30 -20.14
C ILE A 17 -2.62 -16.40 -19.56
N LEU A 18 -3.61 -16.88 -20.32
CA LEU A 18 -4.47 -17.99 -19.92
C LEU A 18 -3.77 -19.36 -19.92
N ALA A 19 -2.57 -19.45 -20.51
CA ALA A 19 -1.76 -20.67 -20.54
C ALA A 19 -0.75 -20.74 -19.38
N VAL A 20 -0.62 -19.67 -18.58
CA VAL A 20 0.21 -19.65 -17.38
C VAL A 20 -0.50 -20.46 -16.29
N ASP A 21 0.23 -21.34 -15.61
CA ASP A 21 -0.31 -22.05 -14.45
C ASP A 21 -0.66 -21.09 -13.31
N GLU A 22 -1.57 -21.51 -12.45
CA GLU A 22 -2.11 -20.67 -11.37
C GLU A 22 -1.01 -20.11 -10.45
N GLU A 23 -0.04 -20.94 -10.04
CA GLU A 23 1.07 -20.51 -9.17
C GLU A 23 1.91 -19.41 -9.82
N THR A 24 2.27 -19.59 -11.08
CA THR A 24 3.05 -18.58 -11.83
C THR A 24 2.22 -17.32 -12.09
N TYR A 25 0.92 -17.46 -12.38
CA TYR A 25 0.03 -16.33 -12.57
C TYR A 25 -0.09 -15.49 -11.30
N ASP A 26 -0.35 -16.14 -10.15
CA ASP A 26 -0.44 -15.49 -8.85
C ASP A 26 0.86 -14.76 -8.48
N TRP A 27 2.01 -15.38 -8.75
CA TRP A 27 3.30 -14.73 -8.55
C TRP A 27 3.46 -13.49 -9.44
N LEU A 28 3.14 -13.57 -10.74
CA LEU A 28 3.20 -12.44 -11.67
C LEU A 28 2.25 -11.31 -11.24
N GLU A 29 1.04 -11.66 -10.84
CA GLU A 29 0.04 -10.71 -10.38
C GLU A 29 0.53 -9.98 -9.11
N TRP A 30 1.13 -10.71 -8.17
CA TRP A 30 1.73 -10.12 -6.98
C TRP A 30 2.87 -9.14 -7.31
N GLN A 31 3.74 -9.49 -8.28
CA GLN A 31 4.79 -8.57 -8.73
C GLN A 31 4.19 -7.31 -9.36
N ALA A 32 3.16 -7.47 -10.20
CA ALA A 32 2.50 -6.36 -10.87
C ALA A 32 1.83 -5.42 -9.85
N TYR A 33 1.11 -5.96 -8.86
CA TYR A 33 0.52 -5.16 -7.78
C TYR A 33 1.58 -4.44 -6.95
N SER A 34 2.67 -5.12 -6.61
CA SER A 34 3.78 -4.52 -5.85
C SER A 34 4.45 -3.37 -6.61
N PHE A 35 4.65 -3.56 -7.91
CA PHE A 35 5.18 -2.53 -8.80
C PHE A 35 4.22 -1.34 -8.91
N ALA A 36 2.94 -1.59 -9.21
CA ALA A 36 1.93 -0.55 -9.33
C ALA A 36 1.82 0.28 -8.05
N ALA A 37 1.83 -0.37 -6.87
CA ALA A 37 1.82 0.33 -5.58
C ALA A 37 3.05 1.22 -5.37
N ALA A 38 4.23 0.81 -5.87
CA ALA A 38 5.45 1.61 -5.77
C ALA A 38 5.46 2.83 -6.71
N VAL A 39 4.85 2.68 -7.88
CA VAL A 39 4.69 3.77 -8.86
C VAL A 39 3.64 4.77 -8.38
N LEU A 40 2.46 4.28 -7.99
CA LEU A 40 1.34 5.12 -7.55
C LEU A 40 1.61 5.78 -6.19
N VAL A 41 2.29 5.09 -5.28
CA VAL A 41 2.60 5.59 -3.93
C VAL A 41 4.12 5.49 -3.68
N PRO A 42 4.92 6.43 -4.22
CA PRO A 42 6.37 6.41 -4.07
C PRO A 42 6.79 6.52 -2.60
N ARG A 43 7.75 5.67 -2.19
CA ARG A 43 8.21 5.58 -0.79
C ARG A 43 8.65 6.93 -0.21
N VAL A 44 9.45 7.69 -0.96
CA VAL A 44 10.00 8.97 -0.49
C VAL A 44 8.88 9.95 -0.15
N SER A 45 7.92 10.10 -1.07
CA SER A 45 6.73 10.92 -0.87
C SER A 45 5.87 10.39 0.28
N LEU A 46 5.65 9.06 0.33
CA LEU A 46 4.85 8.43 1.38
C LEU A 46 5.44 8.68 2.76
N LYS A 47 6.76 8.50 2.92
CA LYS A 47 7.47 8.73 4.18
C LYS A 47 7.30 10.16 4.69
N GLN A 48 7.40 11.14 3.79
CA GLN A 48 7.22 12.54 4.16
C GLN A 48 5.77 12.82 4.57
N ASN A 49 4.80 12.38 3.76
CA ASN A 49 3.38 12.61 4.02
C ASN A 49 2.91 11.89 5.28
N PHE A 50 3.31 10.63 5.45
CA PHE A 50 3.01 9.82 6.64
C PHE A 50 3.49 10.50 7.92
N ARG A 51 4.74 10.98 7.94
CA ARG A 51 5.28 11.72 9.10
C ARG A 51 4.50 12.99 9.41
N ASN A 52 4.07 13.72 8.37
CA ASN A 52 3.29 14.93 8.56
C ASN A 52 1.92 14.60 9.18
N GLU A 53 1.20 13.61 8.65
CA GLU A 53 -0.10 13.19 9.17
C GLU A 53 0.01 12.60 10.58
N LEU A 54 1.03 11.78 10.84
CA LEU A 54 1.27 11.19 12.16
C LEU A 54 1.48 12.28 13.22
N LYS A 55 2.27 13.32 12.93
CA LYS A 55 2.47 14.46 13.84
C LYS A 55 1.17 15.20 14.18
N LEU A 56 0.23 15.26 13.24
CA LEU A 56 -1.08 15.90 13.46
C LEU A 56 -2.05 14.99 14.22
N LEU A 57 -1.88 13.67 14.09
CA LEU A 57 -2.75 12.67 14.69
C LEU A 57 -2.36 12.33 16.14
N LEU A 58 -1.06 12.23 16.44
CA LEU A 58 -0.57 11.84 17.77
C LEU A 58 -1.12 12.72 18.91
N PRO A 59 -1.12 14.07 18.83
CA PRO A 59 -1.67 14.90 19.91
C PRO A 59 -3.17 14.64 20.17
N LYS A 60 -3.93 14.26 19.13
CA LYS A 60 -5.35 13.92 19.26
C LYS A 60 -5.51 12.59 19.97
N ILE A 61 -4.69 11.60 19.62
CA ILE A 61 -4.67 10.29 20.29
C ILE A 61 -4.31 10.47 21.76
N ASP A 62 -3.28 11.25 22.07
CA ASP A 62 -2.84 11.49 23.45
C ASP A 62 -3.91 12.24 24.26
N PHE A 63 -4.58 13.22 23.65
CA PHE A 63 -5.72 13.88 24.28
C PHE A 63 -6.85 12.89 24.61
N ILE A 64 -7.23 12.02 23.69
CA ILE A 64 -8.30 11.03 23.94
C ILE A 64 -7.88 10.07 25.06
N ARG A 65 -6.64 9.57 25.04
CA ARG A 65 -6.07 8.75 26.13
C ARG A 65 -6.10 9.48 27.47
N SER A 66 -5.76 10.77 27.50
CA SER A 66 -5.79 11.59 28.72
C SER A 66 -7.19 11.73 29.34
N LYS A 67 -8.25 11.50 28.55
CA LYS A 67 -9.64 11.50 29.01
C LYS A 67 -10.11 10.13 29.51
N GLY A 68 -9.21 9.14 29.60
CA GLY A 68 -9.55 7.78 29.99
C GLY A 68 -10.38 7.04 28.94
N LEU A 69 -10.47 7.59 27.73
CA LEU A 69 -11.13 6.94 26.61
C LEU A 69 -10.11 6.03 25.93
N SER A 70 -10.53 4.79 25.66
CA SER A 70 -9.77 3.88 24.82
C SER A 70 -9.79 4.41 23.40
N VAL A 71 -8.68 4.97 22.94
CA VAL A 71 -8.35 4.88 21.52
C VAL A 71 -7.94 3.43 21.35
N GLU A 72 -8.62 2.66 20.51
CA GLU A 72 -8.08 1.39 20.05
C GLU A 72 -6.69 1.68 19.52
N SER A 73 -5.67 1.38 20.32
CA SER A 73 -4.26 1.62 19.97
C SER A 73 -3.78 0.63 18.91
N SER A 74 -4.72 0.01 18.19
CA SER A 74 -4.42 -0.79 17.03
C SER A 74 -3.70 0.12 16.05
N GLN A 75 -2.49 -0.29 15.71
CA GLN A 75 -1.73 0.23 14.59
C GLN A 75 -2.63 0.42 13.36
N ASP A 76 -3.61 -0.46 13.16
CA ASP A 76 -4.64 -0.40 12.12
C ASP A 76 -5.46 0.90 12.13
N TYR A 77 -5.87 1.42 13.30
CA TYR A 77 -6.57 2.69 13.38
C TYR A 77 -5.71 3.85 12.86
N ILE A 78 -4.45 3.91 13.31
CA ILE A 78 -3.52 4.95 12.89
C ILE A 78 -3.26 4.88 11.39
N ILE A 79 -3.00 3.66 10.89
CA ILE A 79 -2.78 3.40 9.46
C ILE A 79 -4.01 3.86 8.66
N ASN A 80 -5.21 3.44 9.06
CA ASN A 80 -6.44 3.77 8.34
C ASN A 80 -6.77 5.27 8.37
N ALA A 81 -6.54 5.93 9.51
CA ALA A 81 -6.73 7.37 9.64
C ALA A 81 -5.80 8.15 8.71
N ILE A 82 -4.52 7.76 8.65
CA ILE A 82 -3.54 8.39 7.74
C ILE A 82 -3.87 8.05 6.29
N ALA A 83 -4.18 6.79 5.96
CA ALA A 83 -4.53 6.37 4.62
C ALA A 83 -5.72 7.18 4.08
N THR A 84 -6.76 7.37 4.88
CA THR A 84 -7.94 8.17 4.51
C THR A 84 -7.56 9.62 4.17
N LYS A 85 -6.59 10.21 4.88
CA LYS A 85 -6.10 11.57 4.59
C LYS A 85 -5.28 11.66 3.31
N LEU A 86 -4.71 10.55 2.84
CA LEU A 86 -3.80 10.54 1.70
C LEU A 86 -4.48 10.12 0.39
N ILE A 87 -5.75 9.71 0.40
CA ILE A 87 -6.52 9.28 -0.79
C ILE A 87 -6.43 10.33 -1.91
N GLU A 88 -6.84 11.58 -1.64
CA GLU A 88 -6.85 12.65 -2.66
C GLU A 88 -5.45 12.97 -3.19
N LYS A 89 -4.40 12.73 -2.39
CA LYS A 89 -3.02 13.04 -2.77
C LYS A 89 -2.42 12.03 -3.74
N TYR A 90 -2.83 10.77 -3.63
CA TYR A 90 -2.27 9.67 -4.43
C TYR A 90 -3.24 9.15 -5.49
N ASP A 91 -4.51 9.58 -5.45
CA ASP A 91 -5.56 9.13 -6.38
C ASP A 91 -5.70 7.60 -6.41
N VAL A 92 -5.67 6.99 -5.22
CA VAL A 92 -5.86 5.55 -5.00
C VAL A 92 -6.80 5.30 -3.82
N SER A 93 -7.37 4.11 -3.75
CA SER A 93 -8.26 3.75 -2.63
C SER A 93 -7.53 3.70 -1.28
N ALA A 94 -8.29 3.84 -0.20
CA ALA A 94 -7.79 3.65 1.17
C ALA A 94 -7.10 2.29 1.35
N ASP A 95 -7.64 1.24 0.75
CA ASP A 95 -7.09 -0.12 0.85
C ASP A 95 -5.69 -0.25 0.25
N VAL A 96 -5.43 0.42 -0.88
CA VAL A 96 -4.10 0.46 -1.49
C VAL A 96 -3.12 1.16 -0.55
N LEU A 97 -3.51 2.28 0.04
CA LEU A 97 -2.69 3.02 1.01
C LEU A 97 -2.47 2.24 2.29
N ASN A 98 -3.50 1.58 2.84
CA ASN A 98 -3.40 0.72 4.01
C ASN A 98 -2.37 -0.39 3.78
N LYS A 99 -2.53 -1.17 2.70
CA LYS A 99 -1.58 -2.24 2.33
C LYS A 99 -0.17 -1.69 2.16
N ARG A 100 -0.01 -0.54 1.48
CA ARG A 100 1.30 0.06 1.23
C ARG A 100 1.97 0.53 2.52
N ILE A 101 1.25 1.22 3.39
CA ILE A 101 1.77 1.72 4.67
C ILE A 101 2.14 0.54 5.57
N SER A 102 1.28 -0.48 5.71
CA SER A 102 1.59 -1.68 6.49
C SER A 102 2.86 -2.36 5.99
N LYS A 103 3.05 -2.51 4.68
CA LYS A 103 4.27 -3.10 4.12
C LYS A 103 5.53 -2.26 4.36
N GLU A 104 5.42 -0.94 4.40
CA GLU A 104 6.56 -0.07 4.70
C GLU A 104 6.89 -0.05 6.21
N LEU A 105 5.89 -0.24 7.09
CA LEU A 105 6.09 -0.48 8.53
C LEU A 105 6.75 -1.84 8.79
N GLU A 106 6.24 -2.92 8.19
CA GLU A 106 6.84 -4.27 8.28
C GLU A 106 8.31 -4.28 7.84
N LYS A 107 8.66 -3.46 6.85
CA LYS A 107 10.04 -3.31 6.34
C LYS A 107 10.89 -2.30 7.11
N GLY A 108 10.33 -1.61 8.11
CA GLY A 108 11.04 -0.62 8.94
C GLY A 108 11.35 0.71 8.23
N TYR A 109 10.69 1.01 7.11
CA TYR A 109 10.87 2.29 6.41
C TYR A 109 10.01 3.43 6.97
N LEU A 110 8.90 3.08 7.63
CA LEU A 110 8.05 3.94 8.43
C LEU A 110 8.13 3.56 9.91
N SER A 111 7.77 4.50 10.79
CA SER A 111 7.72 4.33 12.25
C SER A 111 6.48 5.04 12.78
N LEU A 112 5.82 4.42 13.76
CA LEU A 112 4.74 5.04 14.55
C LEU A 112 5.24 5.82 15.77
N GLU A 113 6.53 5.65 16.09
CA GLU A 113 7.30 6.42 17.08
C GLU A 113 7.98 7.63 16.43
#